data_AF-A0A7X5IS74-F1
#
_entry.id   AF-A0A7X5IS74-F1
#
_cell.length_a   1.000
_cell.length_b   1.000
_cell.length_c   1.000
_cell.angle_alpha   90.00
_cell.angle_beta   90.00
_cell.angle_gamma   90.00
#
_symmetry.space_group_name_H-M   'P 1'
#
loop_
_entity.id
_entity.type
_entity.pdbx_description
1 polymer ?
#
loop_
_entity_poly.entity_id
_entity_poly.type
_entity_poly.pdbx_seq_one_letter_code
_entity_poly.pdbx_strand_id
1 'polypeptide(L)'
;ALQGLIEQLEYYSSEGAGKEEFDTIVKGMSKELVSIFNDYARRLEKEYDTKVSEFKQDVTKVNTILDGIRKLNNSIRKAEIHGSNALELKDERNLLIDELSKYVRIDVIYEEEDVGAGYMVDKLVIKLDGNDPKSGNDGATLIDGKYATQLRVDDFLKDDGAIAGSNFDVTLETLRDITGRAKTLNGYYTSGEIEALAD
;
A
#
# COMPACT_ATOMS: atom_id res chain seq x y z
N ALA A 1 -22.42 -18.98 27.66
CA ALA A 1 -21.18 -18.69 28.41
C ALA A 1 -21.36 -17.57 29.45
N LEU A 2 -21.33 -16.28 29.07
CA LEU A 2 -21.35 -15.15 30.04
C LEU A 2 -22.58 -15.09 30.95
N GLN A 3 -23.77 -15.33 30.40
CA GLN A 3 -25.01 -15.33 31.16
C GLN A 3 -25.07 -16.50 32.17
N GLY A 4 -24.56 -17.67 31.78
CA GLY A 4 -24.45 -18.83 32.69
C GLY A 4 -23.46 -18.59 33.83
N LEU A 5 -22.37 -17.83 33.58
CA LEU A 5 -21.42 -17.44 34.63
C LEU A 5 -22.04 -16.47 35.63
N ILE A 6 -22.86 -15.52 35.16
CA ILE A 6 -23.59 -14.57 36.01
C ILE A 6 -24.63 -15.28 36.88
N GLU A 7 -25.45 -16.14 36.28
CA GLU A 7 -26.49 -16.91 36.99
C GLU A 7 -25.88 -17.81 38.09
N GLN A 8 -24.71 -18.39 37.83
CA GLN A 8 -24.00 -19.23 38.80
C GLN A 8 -23.30 -18.43 39.91
N LEU A 9 -22.79 -17.23 39.61
CA LEU A 9 -22.27 -16.30 40.61
C LEU A 9 -23.38 -15.75 41.52
N GLU A 10 -24.58 -15.52 40.98
CA GLU A 10 -25.76 -15.15 41.77
C GLU A 10 -26.21 -16.30 42.69
N TYR A 11 -26.21 -17.54 42.19
CA TYR A 11 -26.48 -18.74 43.00
C TYR A 11 -25.42 -18.97 44.11
N TYR A 12 -24.15 -18.61 43.84
CA TYR A 12 -23.07 -18.65 44.83
C TYR A 12 -23.29 -17.70 46.01
N SER A 13 -23.83 -16.49 45.75
CA SER A 13 -24.13 -15.52 46.80
C SER A 13 -25.22 -15.98 47.76
N SER A 14 -26.08 -16.94 47.35
CA SER A 14 -27.25 -17.34 48.14
C SER A 14 -27.07 -18.66 48.90
N GLU A 15 -26.42 -19.70 48.34
CA GLU A 15 -26.51 -21.06 48.95
C GLU A 15 -25.25 -21.96 48.92
N GLY A 16 -24.10 -21.51 48.36
CA GLY A 16 -23.08 -22.43 47.84
C GLY A 16 -21.63 -22.37 48.36
N ALA A 17 -21.33 -21.77 49.52
CA ALA A 17 -19.94 -21.68 49.98
C ALA A 17 -19.39 -23.06 50.46
N GLY A 18 -18.47 -23.68 49.69
CA GLY A 18 -17.57 -24.74 50.19
C GLY A 18 -17.71 -26.17 49.64
N LYS A 19 -18.42 -26.43 48.53
CA LYS A 19 -18.48 -27.79 47.91
C LYS A 19 -17.53 -27.93 46.70
N GLU A 20 -16.90 -29.10 46.55
CA GLU A 20 -15.98 -29.47 45.46
C GLU A 20 -16.62 -29.41 44.06
N GLU A 21 -17.93 -29.64 43.99
CA GLU A 21 -18.73 -29.49 42.77
C GLU A 21 -18.69 -28.05 42.23
N PHE A 22 -18.62 -27.04 43.10
CA PHE A 22 -18.55 -25.63 42.69
C PHE A 22 -17.20 -25.27 42.08
N ASP A 23 -16.11 -25.76 42.66
CA ASP A 23 -14.76 -25.54 42.13
C ASP A 23 -14.66 -26.12 40.71
N THR A 24 -15.23 -27.31 40.49
CA THR A 24 -15.30 -27.94 39.16
C THR A 24 -16.09 -27.09 38.16
N ILE A 25 -17.26 -26.58 38.57
CA ILE A 25 -18.15 -25.82 37.70
C ILE A 25 -17.58 -24.43 37.36
N VAL A 26 -17.08 -23.68 38.35
CA VAL A 26 -16.44 -22.37 38.15
C VAL A 26 -15.17 -22.51 37.30
N LYS A 27 -14.37 -23.56 37.51
CA LYS A 27 -13.23 -23.87 36.63
C LYS A 27 -13.67 -24.18 35.21
N GLY A 28 -14.75 -24.94 35.03
CA GLY A 28 -15.33 -25.25 33.72
C GLY A 28 -15.74 -24.00 32.94
N MET A 29 -16.50 -23.11 33.57
CA MET A 29 -16.94 -21.86 32.96
C MET A 29 -15.80 -20.86 32.73
N SER A 30 -14.85 -20.76 33.67
CA SER A 30 -13.66 -19.92 33.49
C SER A 30 -12.83 -20.39 32.30
N LYS A 31 -12.68 -21.72 32.13
CA LYS A 31 -12.04 -22.31 30.94
C LYS A 31 -12.80 -21.98 29.67
N GLU A 32 -14.14 -22.06 29.68
CA GLU A 32 -14.97 -21.72 28.51
C GLU A 32 -14.81 -20.24 28.13
N LEU A 33 -14.87 -19.33 29.10
CA LEU A 33 -14.68 -17.89 28.87
C LEU A 33 -13.30 -17.60 28.29
N VAL A 34 -12.25 -18.18 28.86
CA VAL A 34 -10.87 -18.05 28.37
C VAL A 34 -10.76 -18.64 26.96
N SER A 35 -11.42 -19.76 26.67
CA SER A 35 -11.47 -20.34 25.32
C SER A 35 -12.09 -19.37 24.32
N ILE A 36 -13.21 -18.73 24.69
CA ILE A 36 -13.89 -17.75 23.83
C ILE A 36 -12.96 -16.56 23.55
N PHE A 37 -12.32 -15.98 24.56
CA PHE A 37 -11.37 -14.89 24.36
C PHE A 37 -10.21 -15.29 23.46
N ASN A 38 -9.64 -16.47 23.68
CA ASN A 38 -8.56 -16.99 22.84
C ASN A 38 -9.01 -17.24 21.41
N ASP A 39 -10.22 -17.74 21.19
CA ASP A 39 -10.75 -17.99 19.85
C ASP A 39 -11.04 -16.67 19.11
N TYR A 40 -11.57 -15.66 19.78
CA TYR A 40 -11.72 -14.32 19.20
C TYR A 40 -10.36 -13.68 18.90
N ALA A 41 -9.38 -13.81 19.80
CA ALA A 41 -8.03 -13.31 19.57
C ALA A 41 -7.39 -13.95 18.32
N ARG A 42 -7.47 -15.28 18.18
CA ARG A 42 -6.98 -15.99 16.98
C ARG A 42 -7.70 -15.58 15.70
N ARG A 43 -9.01 -15.34 15.76
CA ARG A 43 -9.79 -14.87 14.60
C ARG A 43 -9.34 -13.48 14.18
N LEU A 44 -9.17 -12.56 15.14
CA LEU A 44 -8.71 -11.21 14.86
C LEU A 44 -7.28 -11.21 14.29
N GLU A 45 -6.38 -12.02 14.87
CA GLU A 45 -5.01 -12.22 14.36
C GLU A 45 -5.02 -12.70 12.91
N LYS A 46 -5.84 -13.70 12.59
CA LYS A 46 -5.98 -14.21 11.22
C LYS A 46 -6.51 -13.16 10.25
N GLU A 47 -7.53 -12.41 10.63
CA GLU A 47 -8.08 -11.34 9.79
C GLU A 47 -7.05 -10.23 9.57
N TYR A 48 -6.29 -9.87 10.62
CA TYR A 48 -5.19 -8.93 10.53
C TYR A 48 -4.12 -9.40 9.52
N ASP A 49 -3.63 -10.63 9.65
CA ASP A 49 -2.64 -11.20 8.73
C ASP A 49 -3.14 -11.24 7.28
N THR A 50 -4.42 -11.57 7.10
CA THR A 50 -5.06 -11.59 5.78
C THR A 50 -5.06 -10.18 5.18
N LYS A 51 -5.45 -9.16 5.95
CA LYS A 51 -5.48 -7.76 5.48
C LYS A 51 -4.08 -7.21 5.20
N VAL A 52 -3.08 -7.57 6.01
CA VAL A 52 -1.68 -7.23 5.75
C VAL A 52 -1.21 -7.83 4.42
N SER A 53 -1.54 -9.11 4.17
CA SER A 53 -1.20 -9.76 2.90
C SER A 53 -1.90 -9.11 1.71
N GLU A 54 -3.21 -8.82 1.81
CA GLU A 54 -3.96 -8.13 0.76
C GLU A 54 -3.37 -6.75 0.46
N PHE A 55 -3.03 -5.98 1.49
CA PHE A 55 -2.38 -4.68 1.35
C PHE A 55 -1.04 -4.77 0.60
N LYS A 56 -0.16 -5.71 0.98
CA LYS A 56 1.13 -5.93 0.29
C LYS A 56 0.93 -6.36 -1.17
N GLN A 57 -0.12 -7.13 -1.45
CA GLN A 57 -0.48 -7.50 -2.83
C GLN A 57 -0.95 -6.28 -3.62
N ASP A 58 -1.75 -5.39 -3.04
CA ASP A 58 -2.20 -4.18 -3.73
C ASP A 58 -1.05 -3.23 -4.04
N VAL A 59 -0.09 -3.07 -3.13
CA VAL A 59 1.18 -2.35 -3.40
C VAL A 59 1.93 -2.97 -4.59
N THR A 60 2.01 -4.30 -4.64
CA THR A 60 2.65 -5.02 -5.75
C THR A 60 1.90 -4.82 -7.08
N LYS A 61 0.56 -4.77 -7.05
CA LYS A 61 -0.26 -4.48 -8.24
C LYS A 61 -0.01 -3.06 -8.73
N VAL A 62 -0.02 -2.07 -7.85
CA VAL A 62 0.28 -0.68 -8.22
C VAL A 62 1.66 -0.57 -8.86
N ASN A 63 2.68 -1.19 -8.27
CA ASN A 63 4.03 -1.23 -8.83
C ASN A 63 4.09 -1.84 -10.23
N THR A 64 3.32 -2.90 -10.47
CA THR A 64 3.18 -3.55 -11.79
C THR A 64 2.50 -2.64 -12.80
N ILE A 65 1.43 -1.93 -12.40
CA ILE A 65 0.73 -0.97 -13.25
C ILE A 65 1.66 0.20 -13.62
N LEU A 66 2.39 0.77 -12.65
CA LEU A 66 3.37 1.83 -12.89
C LEU A 66 4.46 1.40 -13.89
N ASP A 67 4.95 0.16 -13.78
CA ASP A 67 5.90 -0.41 -14.75
C ASP A 67 5.29 -0.58 -16.15
N GLY A 68 4.04 -1.05 -16.23
CA GLY A 68 3.28 -1.16 -17.48
C GLY A 68 3.14 0.19 -18.19
N ILE A 69 2.68 1.22 -17.47
CA ILE A 69 2.54 2.57 -18.02
C ILE A 69 3.90 3.12 -18.48
N ARG A 70 4.96 2.91 -17.70
CA ARG A 70 6.33 3.31 -18.08
C ARG A 70 6.79 2.65 -19.38
N LYS A 71 6.57 1.34 -19.52
CA LYS A 71 6.92 0.58 -20.74
C LYS A 71 6.14 1.11 -21.94
N LEU A 72 4.84 1.36 -21.79
CA LEU A 72 4.00 1.93 -22.85
C LEU A 72 4.43 3.33 -23.24
N ASN A 73 4.74 4.21 -22.28
CA ASN A 73 5.30 5.53 -22.56
C ASN A 73 6.61 5.45 -23.38
N ASN A 74 7.47 4.47 -23.09
CA ASN A 74 8.69 4.25 -23.87
C ASN A 74 8.39 3.81 -25.31
N SER A 75 7.42 2.91 -25.49
CA SER A 75 6.99 2.43 -26.80
C SER A 75 6.29 3.51 -27.63
N ILE A 76 5.41 4.30 -27.02
CA ILE A 76 4.73 5.45 -27.65
C ILE A 76 5.77 6.46 -28.13
N ARG A 77 6.70 6.86 -27.25
CA ARG A 77 7.78 7.78 -27.60
C ARG A 77 8.61 7.26 -28.78
N LYS A 78 8.95 5.97 -28.80
CA LYS A 78 9.65 5.36 -29.94
C LYS A 78 8.80 5.43 -31.22
N ALA A 79 7.51 5.11 -31.16
CA ALA A 79 6.63 5.15 -32.32
C ALA A 79 6.50 6.58 -32.88
N GLU A 80 6.31 7.58 -32.02
CA GLU A 80 6.18 8.99 -32.41
C GLU A 80 7.46 9.53 -33.06
N ILE A 81 8.64 9.19 -32.53
CA ILE A 81 9.93 9.56 -33.13
C ILE A 81 10.07 8.98 -34.55
N HIS A 82 9.55 7.78 -34.80
CA HIS A 82 9.59 7.15 -36.11
C HIS A 82 8.39 7.53 -37.00
N GLY A 83 7.50 8.42 -36.54
CA GLY A 83 6.29 8.83 -37.27
C GLY A 83 5.23 7.74 -37.42
N SER A 84 5.30 6.68 -36.60
CA SER A 84 4.32 5.59 -36.58
C SER A 84 3.13 5.94 -35.69
N ASN A 85 1.94 5.45 -36.03
CA ASN A 85 0.74 5.65 -35.22
C ASN A 85 0.86 4.88 -33.89
N ALA A 86 0.71 5.59 -32.76
CA ALA A 86 0.78 5.04 -31.42
C ALA A 86 -0.60 4.93 -30.72
N LEU A 87 -1.71 5.06 -31.45
CA LEU A 87 -3.06 5.13 -30.89
C LEU A 87 -3.40 3.91 -30.01
N GLU A 88 -3.14 2.70 -30.49
CA GLU A 88 -3.39 1.46 -29.73
C GLU A 88 -2.60 1.41 -28.41
N LEU A 89 -1.34 1.86 -28.44
CA LEU A 89 -0.50 1.93 -27.23
C LEU A 89 -1.01 3.01 -26.26
N LYS A 90 -1.54 4.13 -26.77
CA LYS A 90 -2.16 5.18 -25.96
C LYS A 90 -3.45 4.66 -25.31
N ASP A 91 -4.23 3.83 -26.00
CA ASP A 91 -5.44 3.21 -25.47
C ASP A 91 -5.11 2.19 -24.37
N GLU A 92 -4.16 1.28 -24.60
CA GLU A 92 -3.70 0.34 -23.57
C GLU A 92 -3.16 1.06 -22.33
N ARG A 93 -2.42 2.16 -22.55
CA ARG A 93 -1.92 2.99 -21.46
C ARG A 93 -3.04 3.63 -20.66
N ASN A 94 -4.09 4.14 -21.33
CA ASN A 94 -5.22 4.75 -20.65
C ASN A 94 -6.00 3.73 -19.81
N LEU A 95 -6.12 2.47 -20.25
CA LEU A 95 -6.69 1.41 -19.42
C LEU A 95 -5.89 1.15 -18.15
N LEU A 96 -4.55 1.19 -18.22
CA LEU A 96 -3.69 1.06 -17.04
C LEU A 96 -3.79 2.29 -16.12
N ILE A 97 -3.97 3.49 -16.66
CA ILE A 97 -4.20 4.70 -15.86
C ILE A 97 -5.54 4.59 -15.11
N ASP A 98 -6.59 4.12 -15.78
CA ASP A 98 -7.89 3.88 -15.15
C ASP A 98 -7.78 2.80 -14.07
N GLU A 99 -7.00 1.74 -14.30
CA GLU A 99 -6.75 0.73 -13.29
C GLU A 99 -5.96 1.28 -12.10
N LEU A 100 -4.93 2.09 -12.33
CA LEU A 100 -4.15 2.76 -11.29
C LEU A 100 -5.05 3.62 -10.39
N SER A 101 -5.99 4.36 -10.99
CA SER A 101 -6.92 5.25 -10.28
C SER A 101 -7.84 4.54 -9.28
N LYS A 102 -8.03 3.21 -9.43
CA LYS A 102 -8.82 2.39 -8.48
C LYS A 102 -8.09 2.13 -7.18
N TYR A 103 -6.76 2.19 -7.21
CA TYR A 103 -5.90 1.94 -6.04
C TYR A 103 -5.45 3.24 -5.38
N VAL A 104 -5.13 4.26 -6.18
CA VAL A 104 -4.53 5.51 -5.70
C VAL A 104 -5.16 6.68 -6.44
N ARG A 105 -5.44 7.78 -5.72
CA ARG A 105 -5.92 9.01 -6.35
C ARG A 105 -4.78 9.70 -7.07
N ILE A 106 -5.00 10.04 -8.34
CA ILE A 106 -3.96 10.54 -9.22
C ILE A 106 -4.45 11.72 -10.05
N ASP A 107 -3.52 12.60 -10.38
CA ASP A 107 -3.67 13.64 -11.39
C ASP A 107 -2.83 13.29 -12.61
N VAL A 108 -3.44 13.40 -13.79
CA VAL A 108 -2.83 13.02 -15.07
C VAL A 108 -2.64 14.27 -15.93
N ILE A 109 -1.40 14.53 -16.35
CA ILE A 109 -1.01 15.72 -17.12
C ILE A 109 -0.33 15.24 -18.41
N TYR A 110 -0.72 15.83 -19.53
CA TYR A 110 -0.10 15.61 -20.84
C TYR A 110 0.65 16.88 -21.25
N GLU A 111 1.93 16.72 -21.56
CA GLU A 111 2.86 17.79 -21.95
C GLU A 111 3.61 17.37 -23.22
N GLU A 112 4.26 18.31 -23.91
CA GLU A 112 5.18 17.99 -25.00
C GLU A 112 6.63 18.05 -24.50
N GLU A 113 7.45 17.08 -24.87
CA GLU A 113 8.89 17.03 -24.58
C GLU A 113 9.71 17.14 -25.86
N ASP A 114 10.66 18.07 -25.89
CA ASP A 114 11.67 18.14 -26.97
C ASP A 114 12.65 16.97 -26.82
N VAL A 115 12.72 16.12 -27.85
CA VAL A 115 13.62 14.95 -27.90
C VAL A 115 14.87 15.19 -28.74
N GLY A 116 15.10 16.45 -29.14
CA GLY A 116 16.21 16.87 -29.96
C GLY A 116 15.88 16.87 -31.45
N ALA A 117 16.75 17.53 -32.22
CA ALA A 117 16.59 17.71 -33.67
C ALA A 117 15.25 18.36 -34.09
N GLY A 118 14.61 19.10 -33.19
CA GLY A 118 13.34 19.81 -33.43
C GLY A 118 12.10 18.90 -33.38
N TYR A 119 12.23 17.67 -32.86
CA TYR A 119 11.10 16.77 -32.66
C TYR A 119 10.51 16.94 -31.27
N MET A 120 9.20 17.13 -31.20
CA MET A 120 8.41 17.10 -29.98
C MET A 120 7.67 15.77 -29.88
N VAL A 121 7.60 15.19 -28.68
CA VAL A 121 6.84 13.97 -28.41
C VAL A 121 5.90 14.18 -27.23
N ASP A 122 4.82 13.40 -27.18
CA ASP A 122 3.90 13.45 -26.06
C ASP A 122 4.56 12.85 -24.81
N LYS A 123 4.48 13.60 -23.71
CA LYS A 123 4.95 13.21 -22.39
C LYS A 123 3.78 13.14 -21.41
N LEU A 124 3.64 11.98 -20.78
CA LEU A 124 2.69 11.76 -19.71
C LEU A 124 3.36 11.97 -18.35
N VAL A 125 2.74 12.78 -17.50
CA VAL A 125 3.10 12.94 -16.09
C VAL A 125 1.91 12.50 -15.24
N ILE A 126 2.15 11.61 -14.26
CA ILE A 126 1.15 11.21 -13.28
C ILE A 126 1.67 11.60 -11.90
N LYS A 127 0.84 12.29 -11.13
CA LYS A 127 1.13 12.69 -9.75
C LYS A 127 0.08 12.11 -8.80
N LEU A 128 0.42 11.99 -7.52
CA LEU A 128 -0.57 11.78 -6.48
C LEU A 128 -1.47 13.01 -6.38
N ASP A 129 -2.78 12.77 -6.30
CA ASP A 129 -3.75 13.83 -6.01
C ASP A 129 -3.46 14.37 -4.61
N GLY A 130 -3.17 15.67 -4.57
CA GLY A 130 -2.60 16.37 -3.45
C GLY A 130 -3.55 16.75 -2.33
N ASN A 131 -4.81 16.33 -2.38
CA ASN A 131 -5.82 16.90 -1.50
C ASN A 131 -5.83 16.34 -0.06
N ASP A 132 -4.75 15.67 0.38
CA ASP A 132 -4.60 15.19 1.75
C ASP A 132 -3.55 16.01 2.53
N PRO A 133 -3.99 16.93 3.41
CA PRO A 133 -3.09 17.78 4.20
C PRO A 133 -2.23 17.01 5.22
N LYS A 134 -2.38 15.68 5.33
CA LYS A 134 -1.55 14.81 6.18
C LYS A 134 -0.57 13.94 5.38
N SER A 135 -0.61 13.98 4.05
CA SER A 135 0.30 13.23 3.19
C SER A 135 1.59 14.03 2.97
N GLY A 136 2.72 13.53 3.45
CA GLY A 136 4.02 14.12 3.11
C GLY A 136 4.37 14.00 1.61
N ASN A 137 3.68 13.12 0.88
CA ASN A 137 3.84 12.90 -0.57
C ASN A 137 2.78 13.62 -1.41
N ASP A 138 2.14 14.67 -0.88
CA ASP A 138 1.22 15.52 -1.63
C ASP A 138 1.88 15.98 -2.96
N GLY A 139 1.21 15.72 -4.08
CA GLY A 139 1.69 16.08 -5.41
C GLY A 139 2.90 15.29 -5.91
N ALA A 140 3.30 14.21 -5.22
CA ALA A 140 4.47 13.43 -5.60
C ALA A 140 4.30 12.80 -7.00
N THR A 141 5.35 12.89 -7.81
CA THR A 141 5.35 12.38 -9.18
C THR A 141 5.53 10.86 -9.19
N LEU A 142 4.53 10.15 -9.69
CA LEU A 142 4.57 8.70 -9.88
C LEU A 142 5.18 8.32 -11.22
N ILE A 143 4.83 9.05 -12.27
CA ILE A 143 5.30 8.83 -13.63
C ILE A 143 5.73 10.16 -14.22
N ASP A 144 6.87 10.17 -14.89
CA ASP A 144 7.42 11.31 -15.61
C ASP A 144 7.98 10.83 -16.95
N GLY A 145 7.13 10.80 -17.96
CA GLY A 145 7.43 10.25 -19.27
C GLY A 145 7.91 8.80 -19.18
N LYS A 146 9.20 8.57 -19.47
CA LYS A 146 9.84 7.25 -19.46
C LYS A 146 10.28 6.77 -18.06
N TYR A 147 10.07 7.57 -17.02
CA TYR A 147 10.46 7.26 -15.66
C TYR A 147 9.23 6.95 -14.81
N ALA A 148 9.34 6.00 -13.88
CA ALA A 148 8.30 5.73 -12.88
C ALA A 148 8.92 5.43 -11.51
N THR A 149 8.18 5.74 -10.45
CA THR A 149 8.52 5.39 -9.07
C THR A 149 8.07 3.95 -8.77
N GLN A 150 8.43 3.46 -7.59
CA GLN A 150 7.90 2.25 -7.00
C GLN A 150 7.50 2.57 -5.55
N LEU A 151 6.39 2.00 -5.12
CA LEU A 151 5.96 2.00 -3.72
C LEU A 151 6.78 0.97 -2.94
N ARG A 152 7.20 1.36 -1.74
CA ARG A 152 7.90 0.51 -0.80
C ARG A 152 7.19 0.56 0.55
N VAL A 153 6.89 -0.62 1.08
CA VAL A 153 6.35 -0.79 2.43
C VAL A 153 7.44 -1.41 3.28
N ASP A 154 7.76 -0.76 4.39
CA ASP A 154 8.71 -1.29 5.35
C ASP A 154 8.01 -2.18 6.37
N ASP A 155 8.63 -3.30 6.72
CA ASP A 155 8.23 -4.04 7.91
C ASP A 155 8.93 -3.44 9.14
N PHE A 156 8.23 -3.35 10.26
CA PHE A 156 8.89 -3.10 11.53
C PHE A 156 9.75 -4.32 11.84
N LEU A 157 11.04 -4.11 12.01
CA LEU A 157 11.96 -5.15 12.45
C LEU A 157 12.16 -5.03 13.96
N LYS A 158 12.21 -6.16 14.65
CA LYS A 158 12.75 -6.28 16.00
C LYS A 158 14.28 -6.12 15.94
N ASP A 159 14.92 -5.87 17.07
CA ASP A 159 16.38 -5.72 17.18
C ASP A 159 17.15 -6.97 16.69
N ASP A 160 16.50 -8.13 16.65
CA ASP A 160 17.05 -9.40 16.16
C ASP A 160 16.80 -9.64 14.64
N GLY A 161 16.20 -8.67 13.95
CA GLY A 161 15.85 -8.75 12.53
C GLY A 161 14.56 -9.53 12.23
N ALA A 162 13.86 -10.05 13.24
CA ALA A 162 12.55 -10.66 13.04
C ALA A 162 11.47 -9.59 12.82
N ILE A 163 10.45 -9.86 12.01
CA ILE A 163 9.36 -8.91 11.80
C ILE A 163 8.59 -8.70 13.12
N ALA A 164 8.58 -7.46 13.62
CA ALA A 164 7.85 -6.98 14.80
C ALA A 164 6.39 -6.62 14.47
N GLY A 165 6.12 -6.28 13.22
CA GLY A 165 4.83 -5.85 12.69
C GLY A 165 5.01 -5.27 11.28
N SER A 166 3.94 -4.93 10.58
CA SER A 166 4.05 -4.19 9.31
C SER A 166 3.94 -2.70 9.59
N ASN A 167 4.90 -1.92 9.11
CA ASN A 167 4.75 -0.48 9.08
C ASN A 167 3.91 -0.18 7.84
N PHE A 168 2.64 0.17 8.03
CA PHE A 168 1.73 0.48 6.91
C PHE A 168 2.14 1.78 6.18
N ASP A 169 3.25 2.41 6.61
CA ASP A 169 3.89 3.50 5.90
C ASP A 169 4.33 3.07 4.51
N VAL A 170 3.72 3.73 3.51
CA VAL A 170 4.10 3.59 2.11
C VAL A 170 5.03 4.73 1.75
N THR A 171 6.24 4.39 1.30
CA THR A 171 7.23 5.34 0.79
C THR A 171 7.37 5.21 -0.72
N LEU A 172 7.83 6.29 -1.37
CA LEU A 172 8.08 6.32 -2.81
C LEU A 172 9.58 6.24 -3.08
N GLU A 173 9.97 5.37 -4.00
CA GLU A 173 11.34 5.33 -4.49
C GLU A 173 11.63 6.45 -5.50
N THR A 174 12.91 6.69 -5.78
CA THR A 174 13.33 7.58 -6.85
C THR A 174 12.77 7.10 -8.20
N LEU A 175 12.31 8.05 -9.03
CA LEU A 175 11.88 7.78 -10.40
C LEU A 175 12.99 7.07 -11.21
N ARG A 176 12.69 5.94 -11.86
CA ARG A 176 13.64 5.16 -12.67
C ARG A 176 13.11 4.81 -14.06
N ASP A 177 14.00 4.76 -15.03
CA ASP A 177 13.70 4.29 -16.38
C ASP A 177 13.62 2.76 -16.47
N ILE A 178 13.24 2.22 -17.64
CA ILE A 178 13.15 0.78 -17.89
C ILE A 178 14.48 0.02 -17.73
N THR A 179 15.62 0.73 -17.66
CA THR A 179 16.95 0.16 -17.44
C THR A 179 17.38 0.24 -15.97
N GLY A 180 16.53 0.79 -15.08
CA GLY A 180 16.80 0.99 -13.66
C GLY A 180 17.59 2.27 -13.35
N ARG A 181 17.90 3.09 -14.36
CA ARG A 181 18.60 4.36 -14.15
C ARG A 181 17.64 5.37 -13.56
N ALA A 182 18.04 5.95 -12.44
CA ALA A 182 17.26 6.98 -11.79
C ALA A 182 17.21 8.25 -12.65
N LYS A 183 16.10 8.97 -12.56
CA LYS A 183 15.94 10.29 -13.14
C LYS A 183 16.85 11.27 -12.40
N THR A 184 17.69 11.96 -13.16
CA THR A 184 18.54 13.02 -12.64
C THR A 184 18.07 14.36 -13.21
N LEU A 185 17.99 15.39 -12.38
CA LEU A 185 17.87 16.79 -12.79
C LEU A 185 19.23 17.45 -12.53
N ASN A 186 19.88 18.03 -13.54
CA ASN A 186 21.14 18.77 -13.39
C ASN A 186 22.21 18.07 -12.51
N GLY A 187 22.30 16.73 -12.59
CA GLY A 187 23.30 15.94 -11.85
C GLY A 187 22.87 15.44 -10.46
N TYR A 188 21.69 15.81 -9.97
CA TYR A 188 21.12 15.31 -8.71
C TYR A 188 19.93 14.39 -8.98
N TYR A 189 19.75 13.36 -8.15
CA TYR A 189 18.57 12.50 -8.22
C TYR A 189 17.33 13.34 -7.95
N THR A 190 16.28 13.21 -8.77
CA THR A 190 14.95 13.67 -8.37
C THR A 190 14.41 12.63 -7.38
N SER A 191 14.88 12.66 -6.14
CA SER A 191 14.10 12.09 -5.04
C SER A 191 12.74 12.78 -5.07
N GLY A 192 11.66 12.00 -4.89
CA GLY A 192 10.43 12.59 -4.37
C GLY A 192 10.77 13.02 -2.95
N GLU A 193 11.34 14.21 -2.79
CA GLU A 193 11.71 14.75 -1.49
C GLU A 193 10.43 14.99 -0.68
N ILE A 194 10.17 14.13 0.30
CA ILE A 194 9.66 14.61 1.58
C ILE A 194 10.90 15.12 2.32
N GLU A 195 11.25 16.39 2.11
CA GLU A 195 12.02 17.09 3.13
C GLU A 195 11.13 17.19 4.37
N ALA A 196 11.42 16.36 5.37
CA ALA A 196 11.01 16.66 6.72
C ALA A 196 11.65 18.01 7.09
N LEU A 197 10.86 19.08 7.03
CA LEU A 197 11.20 20.34 7.66
C LEU A 197 11.33 20.06 9.16
N ALA A 198 12.58 19.93 9.60
CA ALA A 198 12.93 20.05 11.00
C ALA A 198 12.82 21.53 11.37
N ASP A 199 11.87 21.85 12.24
CA ASP A 199 11.96 22.96 13.20
C ASP A 199 12.15 22.36 14.60
#